data_AF-A0A6L7X0Q4-F1
#
_entry.id   AF-A0A6L7X0Q4-F1
#
_cell.length_a   1.000
_cell.length_b   1.000
_cell.length_c   1.000
_cell.angle_alpha   90.00
_cell.angle_beta   90.00
_cell.angle_gamma   90.00
#
_symmetry.space_group_name_H-M   'P 1'
#
loop_
_entity.id
_entity.type
_entity.pdbx_description
1 polymer ?
#
loop_
_entity_poly.entity_id
_entity_poly.type
_entity_poly.pdbx_seq_one_letter_code
_entity_poly.pdbx_strand_id
1 'polypeptide(L)'
;MTSDASTVDLAVDPLGFAAAAIDDATATDTGERFAAARRAWTVLEAESFPKASVEAARSLALGVRAMAQAGQAVTRAEARETAAAAERWLESLSVPEQPARADAQEARGVARRLAAVPGDDDHARVLESSAMDLLAAAQYRQTAGDAAAAARTDLEIAEVFAIYPTDDRAPLIERAVGHARRAAATLTADVDATAHARCQLLLSGLLLDHPKTDPQQFASAAQGLADTALKVVDDERAPLVAARAWQARARALKISGSADHKAGYARAAELLAAAGLAAESRKLRRQHLCA
;
A
#
# COMPACT_ATOMS: atom_id res chain seq x y z
N MET A 1 5.60 1.41 -40.65
CA MET A 1 4.22 1.95 -40.66
C MET A 1 3.84 2.19 -39.23
N THR A 2 4.06 3.41 -38.76
CA THR A 2 3.63 3.89 -37.44
C THR A 2 2.12 4.07 -37.51
N SER A 3 1.39 3.27 -36.74
CA SER A 3 -0.04 3.47 -36.50
C SER A 3 -0.20 4.82 -35.81
N ASP A 4 -0.88 5.76 -36.46
CA ASP A 4 -1.37 6.98 -35.81
C ASP A 4 -2.23 6.54 -34.62
N ALA A 5 -1.75 6.81 -33.40
CA ALA A 5 -2.61 6.78 -32.24
C ALA A 5 -3.58 7.95 -32.39
N SER A 6 -4.77 7.69 -32.93
CA SER A 6 -5.83 8.68 -32.95
C SER A 6 -6.08 9.08 -31.49
N THR A 7 -5.73 10.31 -31.13
CA THR A 7 -6.14 10.93 -29.89
C THR A 7 -7.67 11.03 -29.91
N VAL A 8 -8.33 10.02 -29.34
CA VAL A 8 -9.77 10.02 -29.12
C VAL A 8 -10.05 11.13 -28.12
N ASP A 9 -10.73 12.18 -28.56
CA ASP A 9 -11.13 13.31 -27.72
C ASP A 9 -12.24 12.84 -26.77
N LEU A 10 -12.03 13.05 -25.47
CA LEU A 10 -12.96 12.69 -24.41
C LEU A 10 -14.34 13.33 -24.61
N ALA A 11 -14.39 14.53 -25.20
CA ALA A 11 -15.65 15.23 -25.47
C ALA A 11 -16.43 14.64 -26.66
N VAL A 12 -15.78 13.81 -27.49
CA VAL A 12 -16.34 13.33 -28.76
C VAL A 12 -16.67 11.84 -28.70
N ASP A 13 -15.84 11.02 -28.03
CA ASP A 13 -16.09 9.59 -27.85
C ASP A 13 -15.58 9.09 -26.48
N PRO A 14 -16.37 9.27 -25.41
CA PRO A 14 -16.04 8.82 -24.06
C PRO A 14 -15.78 7.31 -23.97
N LEU A 15 -16.43 6.51 -24.82
CA LEU A 15 -16.31 5.05 -24.84
C LEU A 15 -15.03 4.60 -25.55
N GLY A 16 -14.69 5.21 -26.69
CA GLY A 16 -13.41 4.98 -27.37
C GLY A 16 -12.22 5.40 -26.52
N PHE A 17 -12.34 6.49 -25.76
CA PHE A 17 -11.33 6.91 -24.79
C PHE A 17 -11.17 5.91 -23.63
N ALA A 18 -12.29 5.43 -23.06
CA ALA A 18 -12.26 4.45 -21.98
C ALA A 18 -11.76 3.07 -22.44
N ALA A 19 -12.13 2.63 -23.65
CA ALA A 19 -11.63 1.41 -24.27
C ALA A 19 -10.13 1.49 -24.55
N ALA A 20 -9.64 2.60 -25.08
CA ALA A 20 -8.20 2.82 -25.27
C ALA A 20 -7.43 2.78 -23.94
N ALA A 21 -8.00 3.32 -22.86
CA ALA A 21 -7.40 3.28 -21.53
C ALA A 21 -7.40 1.88 -20.88
N ILE A 22 -8.32 0.99 -21.27
CA ILE A 22 -8.38 -0.41 -20.83
C ILE A 22 -7.46 -1.29 -21.70
N ASP A 23 -7.39 -1.03 -23.02
CA ASP A 23 -6.53 -1.74 -23.98
C ASP A 23 -5.04 -1.39 -23.83
N ASP A 24 -4.72 -0.24 -23.21
CA ASP A 24 -3.35 0.12 -22.79
C ASP A 24 -2.81 -0.75 -21.64
N ALA A 25 -3.45 -1.89 -21.35
CA ALA A 25 -2.93 -2.99 -20.53
C ALA A 25 -1.57 -3.54 -21.01
N THR A 26 -1.10 -3.14 -22.20
CA THR A 26 0.27 -3.38 -22.69
C THR A 26 1.33 -2.46 -22.07
N ALA A 27 0.95 -1.34 -21.42
CA ALA A 27 1.87 -0.47 -20.71
C ALA A 27 2.68 -1.30 -19.70
N THR A 28 4.00 -1.18 -19.68
CA THR A 28 4.85 -1.97 -18.76
C THR A 28 4.89 -1.39 -17.36
N ASP A 29 4.45 -0.15 -17.17
CA ASP A 29 4.46 0.57 -15.89
C ASP A 29 3.11 0.51 -15.16
N THR A 30 3.14 0.11 -13.89
CA THR A 30 1.95 -0.02 -13.03
C THR A 30 1.25 1.33 -12.79
N GLY A 31 2.00 2.42 -12.73
CA GLY A 31 1.48 3.77 -12.53
C GLY A 31 0.74 4.30 -13.76
N GLU A 32 1.27 4.05 -14.97
CA GLU A 32 0.60 4.38 -16.23
C GLU A 32 -0.74 3.65 -16.37
N ARG A 33 -0.77 2.35 -16.07
CA ARG A 33 -2.01 1.55 -16.06
C ARG A 33 -3.03 2.07 -15.05
N PHE A 34 -2.57 2.42 -13.84
CA PHE A 34 -3.45 3.00 -12.82
C PHE A 34 -4.03 4.34 -13.30
N ALA A 35 -3.21 5.22 -13.87
CA ALA A 35 -3.66 6.51 -14.38
C ALA A 35 -4.67 6.35 -15.52
N ALA A 36 -4.47 5.38 -16.42
CA ALA A 36 -5.42 5.05 -17.47
C ALA A 36 -6.75 4.52 -16.91
N ALA A 37 -6.71 3.54 -16.01
CA ALA A 37 -7.90 2.99 -15.35
C ALA A 37 -8.70 4.06 -14.59
N ARG A 38 -8.01 4.99 -13.93
CA ARG A 38 -8.62 6.12 -13.22
C ARG A 38 -9.38 7.06 -14.16
N ARG A 39 -8.75 7.43 -15.29
CA ARG A 39 -9.41 8.24 -16.32
C ARG A 39 -10.63 7.52 -16.89
N ALA A 40 -10.52 6.23 -17.20
CA ALA A 40 -11.65 5.42 -17.68
C ALA A 40 -12.80 5.39 -16.66
N TRP A 41 -12.49 5.17 -15.37
CA TRP A 41 -13.48 5.14 -14.30
C TRP A 41 -14.24 6.47 -14.18
N THR A 42 -13.52 7.59 -14.12
CA THR A 42 -14.11 8.94 -14.00
C THR A 42 -15.13 9.21 -15.11
N VAL A 43 -14.81 8.77 -16.34
CA VAL A 43 -15.64 9.01 -17.53
C VAL A 43 -16.86 8.08 -17.56
N LEU A 44 -16.62 6.78 -17.35
CA LEU A 44 -17.67 5.76 -17.45
C LEU A 44 -18.67 5.82 -16.28
N GLU A 45 -18.23 6.28 -15.11
CA GLU A 45 -19.11 6.53 -13.97
C GLU A 45 -20.07 7.70 -14.28
N ALA A 46 -19.57 8.80 -14.86
CA ALA A 46 -20.36 9.97 -15.20
C ALA A 46 -21.41 9.68 -16.29
N GLU A 47 -21.04 8.90 -17.31
CA GLU A 47 -21.90 8.58 -18.46
C GLU A 47 -22.87 7.42 -18.19
N SER A 48 -22.90 6.87 -16.96
CA SER A 48 -23.85 5.84 -16.54
C SER A 48 -23.85 4.54 -17.37
N PHE A 49 -22.70 4.13 -17.91
CA PHE A 49 -22.53 2.84 -18.60
C PHE A 49 -22.27 1.71 -17.59
N PRO A 50 -23.27 0.92 -17.14
CA PRO A 50 -23.13 0.14 -15.91
C PRO A 50 -22.05 -0.94 -16.01
N LYS A 51 -22.01 -1.68 -17.13
CA LYS A 51 -21.03 -2.76 -17.34
C LYS A 51 -19.60 -2.23 -17.50
N ALA A 52 -19.40 -1.25 -18.39
CA ALA A 52 -18.09 -0.66 -18.61
C ALA A 52 -17.57 0.03 -17.34
N SER A 53 -18.44 0.70 -16.58
CA SER A 53 -18.08 1.30 -15.29
C SER A 53 -17.53 0.26 -14.31
N VAL A 54 -18.12 -0.95 -14.25
CA VAL A 54 -17.63 -2.03 -13.37
C VAL A 54 -16.23 -2.53 -13.79
N GLU A 55 -15.97 -2.65 -15.08
CA GLU A 55 -14.63 -3.08 -15.58
C GLU A 55 -13.56 -2.03 -15.28
N ALA A 56 -13.88 -0.75 -15.46
CA ALA A 56 -13.01 0.34 -15.07
C ALA A 56 -12.81 0.40 -13.55
N ALA A 57 -13.88 0.16 -12.78
CA ALA A 57 -13.82 0.11 -11.32
C ALA A 57 -12.89 -1.00 -10.82
N ARG A 58 -13.02 -2.20 -11.41
CA ARG A 58 -12.14 -3.34 -11.16
C ARG A 58 -10.68 -3.01 -11.48
N SER A 59 -10.44 -2.43 -12.65
CA SER A 59 -9.08 -2.09 -13.10
C SER A 59 -8.43 -1.06 -12.17
N LEU A 60 -9.20 -0.05 -11.74
CA LEU A 60 -8.76 0.96 -10.79
C LEU A 60 -8.44 0.35 -9.41
N ALA A 61 -9.33 -0.50 -8.90
CA ALA A 61 -9.17 -1.23 -7.65
C ALA A 61 -7.90 -2.10 -7.63
N LEU A 62 -7.69 -2.88 -8.68
CA LEU A 62 -6.50 -3.71 -8.84
C LEU A 62 -5.23 -2.87 -9.03
N GLY A 63 -5.33 -1.71 -9.67
CA GLY A 63 -4.24 -0.75 -9.85
C GLY A 63 -3.68 -0.25 -8.50
N VAL A 64 -4.52 0.30 -7.61
CA VAL A 64 -4.04 0.77 -6.29
C VAL A 64 -3.45 -0.37 -5.47
N ARG A 65 -4.09 -1.54 -5.49
CA ARG A 65 -3.57 -2.73 -4.81
C ARG A 65 -2.16 -3.06 -5.31
N ALA A 66 -1.95 -3.10 -6.63
CA ALA A 66 -0.65 -3.40 -7.23
C ALA A 66 0.39 -2.31 -6.90
N MET A 67 0.02 -1.03 -6.99
CA MET A 67 0.89 0.08 -6.61
C MET A 67 1.32 0.00 -5.14
N ALA A 68 0.37 -0.26 -4.23
CA ALA A 68 0.66 -0.39 -2.80
C ALA A 68 1.60 -1.59 -2.52
N GLN A 69 1.35 -2.72 -3.18
CA GLN A 69 2.19 -3.91 -3.07
C GLN A 69 3.60 -3.69 -3.63
N ALA A 70 3.73 -2.94 -4.72
CA ALA A 70 4.99 -2.55 -5.33
C ALA A 70 5.76 -1.46 -4.55
N GLY A 71 5.15 -0.85 -3.52
CA GLY A 71 5.78 0.25 -2.80
C GLY A 71 5.80 1.55 -3.59
N GLN A 72 4.79 1.77 -4.44
CA GLN A 72 4.58 3.03 -5.14
C GLN A 72 3.68 3.95 -4.31
N ALA A 73 3.85 5.27 -4.49
CA ALA A 73 3.04 6.25 -3.80
C ALA A 73 1.63 6.31 -4.40
N VAL A 74 0.62 6.30 -3.53
CA VAL A 74 -0.79 6.53 -3.88
C VAL A 74 -1.27 7.71 -3.04
N THR A 75 -1.83 8.72 -3.69
CA THR A 75 -2.37 9.88 -2.96
C THR A 75 -3.66 9.50 -2.23
N ARG A 76 -4.02 10.26 -1.20
CA ARG A 76 -5.27 10.02 -0.48
C ARG A 76 -6.51 10.18 -1.34
N ALA A 77 -6.48 11.10 -2.30
CA ALA A 77 -7.60 11.31 -3.22
C ALA A 77 -7.80 10.08 -4.11
N GLU A 78 -6.71 9.56 -4.67
CA GLU A 78 -6.71 8.30 -5.44
C GLU A 78 -7.21 7.13 -4.60
N ALA A 79 -6.72 6.99 -3.37
CA ALA A 79 -7.17 5.93 -2.47
C ALA A 79 -8.68 6.00 -2.16
N ARG A 80 -9.26 7.20 -1.99
CA ARG A 80 -10.71 7.37 -1.78
C ARG A 80 -11.52 7.01 -3.02
N GLU A 81 -11.10 7.50 -4.18
CA GLU A 81 -11.72 7.18 -5.47
C GLU A 81 -11.71 5.67 -5.71
N THR A 82 -10.58 5.02 -5.42
CA THR A 82 -10.46 3.57 -5.57
C THR A 82 -11.27 2.78 -4.55
N ALA A 83 -11.44 3.27 -3.32
CA ALA A 83 -12.32 2.61 -2.36
C ALA A 83 -13.79 2.58 -2.86
N ALA A 84 -14.26 3.67 -3.49
CA ALA A 84 -15.57 3.75 -4.12
C ALA A 84 -15.68 2.82 -5.34
N ALA A 85 -14.65 2.79 -6.19
CA ALA A 85 -14.59 1.86 -7.32
C ALA A 85 -14.61 0.39 -6.88
N ALA A 86 -13.85 0.03 -5.84
CA ALA A 86 -13.87 -1.33 -5.31
C ALA A 86 -15.23 -1.72 -4.70
N GLU A 87 -15.95 -0.76 -4.11
CA GLU A 87 -17.32 -0.94 -3.64
C GLU A 87 -18.30 -1.19 -4.79
N ARG A 88 -18.26 -0.37 -5.85
CA ARG A 88 -19.02 -0.59 -7.08
C ARG A 88 -18.76 -1.96 -7.68
N TRP A 89 -17.49 -2.38 -7.73
CA TRP A 89 -17.13 -3.72 -8.20
C TRP A 89 -17.74 -4.80 -7.30
N LEU A 90 -17.62 -4.69 -5.97
CA LEU A 90 -18.23 -5.65 -5.03
C LEU A 90 -19.75 -5.78 -5.17
N GLU A 91 -20.45 -4.66 -5.39
CA GLU A 91 -21.91 -4.64 -5.59
C GLU A 91 -22.34 -5.35 -6.87
N SER A 92 -21.47 -5.36 -7.90
CA SER A 92 -21.74 -6.05 -9.17
C SER A 92 -21.51 -7.55 -9.11
N LEU A 93 -20.76 -8.05 -8.11
CA LEU A 93 -20.38 -9.45 -8.02
C LEU A 93 -21.54 -10.31 -7.49
N SER A 94 -21.83 -11.39 -8.22
CA SER A 94 -22.75 -12.41 -7.75
C SER A 94 -22.13 -13.23 -6.60
N VAL A 95 -22.97 -13.79 -5.72
CA VAL A 95 -22.55 -14.49 -4.50
C VAL A 95 -21.54 -15.67 -4.72
N PRO A 96 -21.48 -16.39 -5.86
CA PRO A 96 -20.49 -17.45 -6.04
C PRO A 96 -19.12 -17.01 -6.59
N GLU A 97 -18.88 -15.75 -6.95
CA GLU A 97 -17.60 -15.30 -7.55
C GLU A 97 -16.50 -15.05 -6.50
N GLN A 98 -16.17 -16.10 -5.74
CA GLN A 98 -15.33 -15.96 -4.55
C GLN A 98 -13.90 -15.40 -4.81
N PRO A 99 -13.18 -15.72 -5.91
CA PRO A 99 -11.88 -15.10 -6.18
C PRO A 99 -11.96 -13.59 -6.45
N ALA A 100 -12.89 -13.18 -7.32
CA ALA A 100 -13.10 -11.77 -7.65
C ALA A 100 -13.53 -10.97 -6.42
N ARG A 101 -14.36 -11.58 -5.55
CA ARG A 101 -14.79 -10.96 -4.30
C ARG A 101 -13.63 -10.73 -3.34
N ALA A 102 -12.73 -11.69 -3.19
CA ALA A 102 -11.56 -11.53 -2.32
C ALA A 102 -10.59 -10.46 -2.85
N ASP A 103 -10.38 -10.39 -4.16
CA ASP A 103 -9.57 -9.34 -4.77
C ASP A 103 -10.20 -7.95 -4.58
N ALA A 104 -11.51 -7.83 -4.76
CA ALA A 104 -12.23 -6.57 -4.56
C ALA A 104 -12.24 -6.14 -3.08
N GLN A 105 -12.40 -7.10 -2.15
CA GLN A 105 -12.28 -6.86 -0.71
C GLN A 105 -10.87 -6.40 -0.34
N GLU A 106 -9.81 -7.07 -0.81
CA GLU A 106 -8.45 -6.63 -0.53
C GLU A 106 -8.19 -5.23 -1.09
N ALA A 107 -8.57 -4.98 -2.35
CA ALA A 107 -8.39 -3.67 -2.96
C ALA A 107 -9.11 -2.57 -2.19
N ARG A 108 -10.37 -2.79 -1.78
CA ARG A 108 -11.12 -1.84 -0.94
C ARG A 108 -10.46 -1.64 0.41
N GLY A 109 -10.01 -2.71 1.05
CA GLY A 109 -9.31 -2.68 2.33
C GLY A 109 -8.02 -1.86 2.27
N VAL A 110 -7.16 -2.13 1.28
CA VAL A 110 -5.92 -1.37 1.03
C VAL A 110 -6.22 0.10 0.74
N ALA A 111 -7.19 0.38 -0.13
CA ALA A 111 -7.59 1.74 -0.48
C ALA A 111 -8.10 2.53 0.75
N ARG A 112 -8.95 1.92 1.58
CA ARG A 112 -9.43 2.52 2.83
C ARG A 112 -8.28 2.83 3.80
N ARG A 113 -7.33 1.91 3.96
CA ARG A 113 -6.12 2.12 4.78
C ARG A 113 -5.31 3.32 4.29
N LEU A 114 -5.08 3.43 2.99
CA LEU A 114 -4.31 4.52 2.38
C LEU A 114 -5.06 5.86 2.43
N ALA A 115 -6.40 5.83 2.41
CA ALA A 115 -7.25 7.00 2.54
C ALA A 115 -7.40 7.51 3.99
N ALA A 116 -7.10 6.68 4.99
CA ALA A 116 -7.28 6.99 6.40
C ALA A 116 -6.37 8.16 6.83
N VAL A 117 -6.95 9.14 7.53
CA VAL A 117 -6.25 10.36 7.97
C VAL A 117 -6.13 10.33 9.50
N PRO A 118 -4.91 10.23 10.06
CA PRO A 118 -4.74 10.28 11.50
C PRO A 118 -5.31 11.58 12.08
N GLY A 119 -6.16 11.45 13.10
CA GLY A 119 -6.82 12.57 13.78
C GLY A 119 -8.13 13.05 13.15
N ASP A 120 -8.58 12.40 12.07
CA ASP A 120 -9.94 12.57 11.54
C ASP A 120 -10.94 11.77 12.38
N ASP A 121 -12.16 12.27 12.55
CA ASP A 121 -13.20 11.64 13.38
C ASP A 121 -13.54 10.21 12.89
N ASP A 122 -13.39 9.99 11.58
CA ASP A 122 -13.65 8.73 10.91
C ASP A 122 -12.44 7.78 10.85
N HIS A 123 -11.27 8.17 11.33
CA HIS A 123 -10.02 7.41 11.17
C HIS A 123 -10.14 5.96 11.67
N ALA A 124 -10.66 5.77 12.88
CA ALA A 124 -10.85 4.44 13.47
C ALA A 124 -11.83 3.58 12.65
N ARG A 125 -12.97 4.18 12.26
CA ARG A 125 -14.04 3.51 11.49
C ARG A 125 -13.57 3.07 10.10
N VAL A 126 -12.77 3.90 9.42
CA VAL A 126 -12.18 3.56 8.12
C VAL A 126 -11.20 2.40 8.24
N LEU A 127 -10.36 2.39 9.28
CA LEU A 127 -9.42 1.29 9.53
C LEU A 127 -10.10 0.01 9.99
N GLU A 128 -11.19 0.10 10.76
CA GLU A 128 -12.01 -1.06 11.11
C GLU A 128 -12.63 -1.68 9.85
N SER A 129 -13.21 -0.85 8.98
CA SER A 129 -13.76 -1.30 7.69
C SER A 129 -12.68 -1.93 6.80
N SER A 130 -11.48 -1.35 6.79
CA SER A 130 -10.31 -1.91 6.09
C SER A 130 -9.91 -3.28 6.64
N ALA A 131 -9.82 -3.43 7.97
CA ALA A 131 -9.47 -4.70 8.60
C ALA A 131 -10.50 -5.79 8.29
N MET A 132 -11.80 -5.46 8.34
CA MET A 132 -12.88 -6.40 8.03
C MET A 132 -12.81 -6.92 6.58
N ASP A 133 -12.56 -6.02 5.63
CA ASP A 133 -12.40 -6.40 4.23
C ASP A 133 -11.18 -7.31 4.02
N LEU A 134 -10.04 -6.95 4.60
CA LEU A 134 -8.80 -7.72 4.46
C LEU A 134 -8.88 -9.09 5.15
N LEU A 135 -9.53 -9.18 6.31
CA LEU A 135 -9.76 -10.44 7.01
C LEU A 135 -10.65 -11.38 6.19
N ALA A 136 -11.69 -10.86 5.55
CA ALA A 136 -12.56 -11.63 4.66
C ALA A 136 -11.78 -12.15 3.43
N ALA A 137 -10.96 -11.29 2.80
CA ALA A 137 -10.11 -11.69 1.68
C ALA A 137 -9.07 -12.75 2.08
N ALA A 138 -8.47 -12.63 3.27
CA ALA A 138 -7.48 -13.59 3.77
C ALA A 138 -8.11 -14.95 4.03
N GLN A 139 -9.30 -14.99 4.66
CA GLN A 139 -10.04 -16.23 4.90
C GLN A 139 -10.31 -16.97 3.60
N TYR A 140 -10.74 -16.26 2.56
CA TYR A 140 -10.97 -16.85 1.25
C TYR A 140 -9.69 -17.47 0.66
N ARG A 141 -8.58 -16.74 0.66
CA ARG A 141 -7.32 -17.21 0.06
C ARG A 141 -6.74 -18.42 0.79
N GLN A 142 -6.92 -18.48 2.10
CA GLN A 142 -6.57 -19.67 2.89
C GLN A 142 -7.40 -20.88 2.45
N THR A 143 -8.71 -20.72 2.26
CA THR A 143 -9.59 -21.82 1.78
C THR A 143 -9.27 -22.24 0.35
N ALA A 144 -8.82 -21.30 -0.49
CA ALA A 144 -8.42 -21.56 -1.87
C ALA A 144 -7.01 -22.18 -2.01
N GLY A 145 -6.22 -22.22 -0.93
CA GLY A 145 -4.86 -22.77 -0.95
C GLY A 145 -3.80 -21.86 -1.59
N ASP A 146 -4.10 -20.59 -1.84
CA ASP A 146 -3.13 -19.62 -2.38
C ASP A 146 -2.32 -18.99 -1.24
N ALA A 147 -1.22 -19.65 -0.87
CA ALA A 147 -0.37 -19.24 0.24
C ALA A 147 0.27 -17.86 0.02
N ALA A 148 0.69 -17.53 -1.20
CA ALA A 148 1.36 -16.26 -1.50
C ALA A 148 0.36 -15.10 -1.44
N ALA A 149 -0.83 -15.25 -2.02
CA ALA A 149 -1.86 -14.22 -1.92
C ALA A 149 -2.35 -14.06 -0.47
N ALA A 150 -2.53 -15.17 0.27
CA ALA A 150 -2.89 -15.10 1.69
C ALA A 150 -1.82 -14.33 2.49
N ALA A 151 -0.54 -14.59 2.25
CA ALA A 151 0.57 -13.91 2.92
C ALA A 151 0.63 -12.41 2.59
N ARG A 152 0.36 -12.00 1.34
CA ARG A 152 0.26 -10.56 0.98
C ARG A 152 -0.90 -9.89 1.72
N THR A 153 -2.02 -10.59 1.84
CA THR A 153 -3.18 -10.10 2.62
C THR A 153 -2.82 -9.94 4.09
N ASP A 154 -2.11 -10.92 4.68
CA ASP A 154 -1.63 -10.84 6.06
C ASP A 154 -0.71 -9.63 6.27
N LEU A 155 0.16 -9.31 5.30
CA LEU A 155 0.97 -8.08 5.35
C LEU A 155 0.10 -6.81 5.39
N GLU A 156 -0.91 -6.71 4.52
CA GLU A 156 -1.82 -5.55 4.52
C GLU A 156 -2.61 -5.43 5.83
N ILE A 157 -3.08 -6.55 6.41
CA ILE A 157 -3.74 -6.57 7.73
C ILE A 157 -2.80 -6.06 8.81
N ALA A 158 -1.55 -6.51 8.79
CA ALA A 158 -0.55 -6.06 9.74
C ALA A 158 -0.31 -4.55 9.65
N GLU A 159 -0.28 -3.98 8.44
CA GLU A 159 -0.16 -2.53 8.23
C GLU A 159 -1.37 -1.76 8.78
N VAL A 160 -2.59 -2.30 8.68
CA VAL A 160 -3.78 -1.68 9.31
C VAL A 160 -3.62 -1.62 10.84
N PHE A 161 -3.30 -2.76 11.48
CA PHE A 161 -3.19 -2.79 12.94
C PHE A 161 -2.04 -1.95 13.48
N ALA A 162 -0.96 -1.77 12.70
CA ALA A 162 0.14 -0.91 13.10
C ALA A 162 -0.24 0.57 13.24
N ILE A 163 -1.23 1.05 12.46
CA ILE A 163 -1.64 2.47 12.42
C ILE A 163 -2.99 2.75 13.10
N TYR A 164 -3.60 1.73 13.70
CA TYR A 164 -4.91 1.83 14.33
C TYR A 164 -4.88 2.76 15.56
N PRO A 165 -5.81 3.73 15.68
CA PRO A 165 -5.87 4.65 16.80
C PRO A 165 -6.51 3.97 18.01
N THR A 166 -5.72 3.67 19.04
CA THR A 166 -6.23 3.15 20.31
C THR A 166 -5.32 3.58 21.45
N ASP A 167 -5.89 3.78 22.63
CA ASP A 167 -5.14 4.06 23.85
C ASP A 167 -4.41 2.80 24.35
N ASP A 168 -5.00 1.62 24.16
CA ASP A 168 -4.35 0.33 24.45
C ASP A 168 -3.76 -0.28 23.16
N ARG A 169 -2.54 0.14 22.82
CA ARG A 169 -1.84 -0.31 21.60
C ARG A 169 -1.25 -1.72 21.69
N ALA A 170 -1.03 -2.26 22.89
CA ALA A 170 -0.29 -3.53 23.02
C ALA A 170 -0.96 -4.70 22.28
N PRO A 171 -2.27 -4.97 22.45
CA PRO A 171 -2.93 -6.06 21.74
C PRO A 171 -2.91 -5.90 20.22
N LEU A 172 -3.01 -4.66 19.70
CA LEU A 172 -2.96 -4.42 18.26
C LEU A 172 -1.57 -4.61 17.69
N ILE A 173 -0.52 -4.21 18.42
CA ILE A 173 0.87 -4.48 18.03
C ILE A 173 1.14 -5.98 18.01
N GLU A 174 0.69 -6.73 19.03
CA GLU A 174 0.84 -8.20 19.07
C GLU A 174 0.13 -8.87 17.87
N ARG A 175 -1.08 -8.43 17.53
CA ARG A 175 -1.79 -8.88 16.32
C ARG A 175 -1.02 -8.53 15.06
N ALA A 176 -0.56 -7.29 14.91
CA ALA A 176 0.21 -6.85 13.76
C ALA A 176 1.49 -7.68 13.58
N VAL A 177 2.23 -7.95 14.67
CA VAL A 177 3.41 -8.83 14.67
C VAL A 177 3.04 -10.24 14.20
N GLY A 178 1.94 -10.80 14.70
CA GLY A 178 1.46 -12.12 14.29
C GLY A 178 1.19 -12.22 12.79
N HIS A 179 0.48 -11.25 12.22
CA HIS A 179 0.21 -11.17 10.78
C HIS A 179 1.50 -10.95 9.98
N ALA A 180 2.37 -10.01 10.38
CA ALA A 180 3.63 -9.72 9.70
C ALA A 180 4.58 -10.92 9.69
N ARG A 181 4.64 -11.70 10.78
CA ARG A 181 5.45 -12.93 10.84
C ARG A 181 4.92 -14.04 9.93
N ARG A 182 3.59 -14.22 9.86
CA ARG A 182 3.00 -15.18 8.91
C ARG A 182 3.26 -14.77 7.47
N ALA A 183 3.15 -13.49 7.16
CA ALA A 183 3.49 -12.95 5.85
C ALA A 183 4.98 -13.20 5.51
N ALA A 184 5.89 -12.88 6.43
CA ALA A 184 7.33 -13.04 6.25
C ALA A 184 7.78 -14.50 6.09
N ALA A 185 7.03 -15.47 6.64
CA ALA A 185 7.33 -16.89 6.51
C ALA A 185 7.12 -17.40 5.06
N THR A 186 6.26 -16.75 4.29
CA THR A 186 5.95 -17.11 2.90
C THR A 186 6.59 -16.15 1.90
N LEU A 187 6.55 -14.85 2.18
CA LEU A 187 7.09 -13.79 1.32
C LEU A 187 8.56 -13.59 1.64
N THR A 188 9.40 -14.53 1.21
CA THR A 188 10.85 -14.41 1.30
C THR A 188 11.38 -13.47 0.22
N ALA A 189 12.65 -13.06 0.33
CA ALA A 189 13.29 -12.22 -0.68
C ALA A 189 13.27 -12.84 -2.09
N ASP A 190 13.34 -14.17 -2.19
CA ASP A 190 13.30 -14.90 -3.46
C ASP A 190 11.88 -15.00 -4.06
N VAL A 191 10.85 -14.91 -3.22
CA VAL A 191 9.44 -14.97 -3.64
C VAL A 191 8.91 -13.59 -4.02
N ASP A 192 9.16 -12.60 -3.16
CA ASP A 192 8.69 -11.22 -3.34
C ASP A 192 9.55 -10.28 -2.47
N ALA A 193 10.65 -9.78 -3.05
CA ALA A 193 11.61 -8.94 -2.33
C ALA A 193 11.00 -7.67 -1.71
N THR A 194 10.07 -7.03 -2.42
CA THR A 194 9.38 -5.82 -1.95
C THR A 194 8.48 -6.15 -0.76
N ALA A 195 7.67 -7.20 -0.87
CA ALA A 195 6.80 -7.60 0.23
C ALA A 195 7.59 -8.13 1.43
N HIS A 196 8.71 -8.84 1.20
CA HIS A 196 9.64 -9.24 2.24
C HIS A 196 10.21 -8.03 2.99
N ALA A 197 10.73 -7.03 2.25
CA ALA A 197 11.23 -5.79 2.84
C ALA A 197 10.15 -5.13 3.69
N ARG A 198 8.92 -4.97 3.18
CA ARG A 198 7.79 -4.42 3.94
C ARG A 198 7.52 -5.19 5.23
N CYS A 199 7.57 -6.53 5.22
CA CYS A 199 7.45 -7.33 6.44
C CYS A 199 8.53 -6.97 7.47
N GLN A 200 9.80 -6.87 7.05
CA GLN A 200 10.91 -6.53 7.94
C GLN A 200 10.77 -5.11 8.52
N LEU A 201 10.33 -4.15 7.70
CA LEU A 201 10.10 -2.77 8.13
C LEU A 201 8.98 -2.67 9.16
N LEU A 202 7.89 -3.41 8.92
CA LEU A 202 6.77 -3.44 9.82
C LEU A 202 7.18 -4.03 11.16
N LEU A 203 7.90 -5.15 11.17
CA LEU A 203 8.44 -5.75 12.39
C LEU A 203 9.42 -4.81 13.11
N SER A 204 10.30 -4.11 12.38
CA SER A 204 11.22 -3.12 12.93
C SER A 204 10.48 -2.01 13.67
N GLY A 205 9.45 -1.42 13.05
CA GLY A 205 8.62 -0.38 13.65
C GLY A 205 7.85 -0.87 14.87
N LEU A 206 7.18 -2.02 14.76
CA LEU A 206 6.38 -2.61 15.83
C LEU A 206 7.20 -2.94 17.09
N LEU A 207 8.46 -3.37 16.92
CA LEU A 207 9.38 -3.58 18.06
C LEU A 207 9.68 -2.29 18.81
N LEU A 208 9.84 -1.16 18.10
CA LEU A 208 10.15 0.13 18.70
C LEU A 208 8.90 0.87 19.23
N ASP A 209 7.71 0.49 18.77
CA ASP A 209 6.43 1.09 19.14
C ASP A 209 5.72 0.37 20.30
N HIS A 210 6.21 -0.81 20.71
CA HIS A 210 5.54 -1.63 21.70
C HIS A 210 5.60 -0.98 23.11
N PRO A 211 4.44 -0.68 23.75
CA PRO A 211 4.39 0.20 24.92
C PRO A 211 4.91 -0.44 26.22
N LYS A 212 5.03 -1.77 26.27
CA LYS A 212 5.52 -2.50 27.47
C LYS A 212 7.02 -2.83 27.42
N THR A 213 7.72 -2.36 26.39
CA THR A 213 9.12 -2.70 26.14
C THR A 213 9.95 -1.44 26.06
N ASP A 214 11.14 -1.46 26.65
CA ASP A 214 12.11 -0.39 26.50
C ASP A 214 12.67 -0.41 25.06
N PRO A 215 12.43 0.63 24.24
CA PRO A 215 12.93 0.68 22.87
C PRO A 215 14.45 0.55 22.77
N GLN A 216 15.21 0.91 23.81
CA GLN A 216 16.66 0.78 23.84
C GLN A 216 17.10 -0.68 23.69
N GLN A 217 16.39 -1.60 24.33
CA GLN A 217 16.68 -3.03 24.29
C GLN A 217 16.45 -3.63 22.90
N PHE A 218 15.53 -3.04 22.12
CA PHE A 218 15.14 -3.52 20.80
C PHE A 218 15.77 -2.74 19.65
N ALA A 219 16.48 -1.63 19.93
CA ALA A 219 17.09 -0.79 18.91
C ALA A 219 18.00 -1.58 17.95
N SER A 220 18.85 -2.47 18.49
CA SER A 220 19.74 -3.29 17.64
C SER A 220 18.96 -4.27 16.76
N ALA A 221 17.90 -4.89 17.29
CA ALA A 221 17.08 -5.83 16.52
C ALA A 221 16.28 -5.11 15.43
N ALA A 222 15.67 -3.98 15.78
CA ALA A 222 14.95 -3.12 14.83
C ALA A 222 15.87 -2.60 13.72
N GLN A 223 17.11 -2.22 14.06
CA GLN A 223 18.12 -1.85 13.07
C GLN A 223 18.44 -3.02 12.13
N GLY A 224 18.68 -4.22 12.66
CA GLY A 224 18.97 -5.41 11.84
C GLY A 224 17.85 -5.78 10.86
N LEU A 225 16.59 -5.59 11.27
CA LEU A 225 15.42 -5.76 10.39
C LEU A 225 15.41 -4.70 9.28
N ALA A 226 15.66 -3.43 9.61
CA ALA A 226 15.74 -2.36 8.61
C ALA A 226 16.91 -2.53 7.64
N ASP A 227 18.07 -2.97 8.13
CA ASP A 227 19.24 -3.33 7.30
C ASP A 227 18.92 -4.51 6.38
N THR A 228 18.11 -5.48 6.83
CA THR A 228 17.65 -6.59 5.98
C THR A 228 16.74 -6.11 4.86
N ALA A 229 15.79 -5.20 5.16
CA ALA A 229 14.96 -4.58 4.14
C ALA A 229 15.79 -3.82 3.09
N LEU A 230 16.79 -3.04 3.54
CA LEU A 230 17.68 -2.28 2.65
C LEU A 230 18.53 -3.16 1.73
N LYS A 231 18.86 -4.39 2.13
CA LYS A 231 19.64 -5.32 1.31
C LYS A 231 18.85 -5.90 0.14
N VAL A 232 17.53 -5.97 0.25
CA VAL A 232 16.67 -6.66 -0.73
C VAL A 232 15.81 -5.71 -1.54
N VAL A 233 15.58 -4.48 -1.05
CA VAL A 233 14.78 -3.48 -1.77
C VAL A 233 15.63 -2.78 -2.84
N ASP A 234 15.08 -2.71 -4.04
CA ASP A 234 15.57 -1.87 -5.13
C ASP A 234 14.93 -0.48 -4.99
N ASP A 235 15.73 0.56 -4.78
CA ASP A 235 15.24 1.91 -4.54
C ASP A 235 14.73 2.62 -5.82
N GLU A 236 15.07 2.13 -7.01
CA GLU A 236 14.49 2.58 -8.27
C GLU A 236 13.07 2.01 -8.46
N ARG A 237 12.87 0.75 -8.07
CA ARG A 237 11.58 0.04 -8.26
C ARG A 237 10.58 0.25 -7.12
N ALA A 238 11.05 0.37 -5.89
CA ALA A 238 10.22 0.51 -4.69
C ALA A 238 10.70 1.68 -3.80
N PRO A 239 10.73 2.92 -4.32
CA PRO A 239 11.36 4.05 -3.64
C PRO A 239 10.72 4.37 -2.29
N LEU A 240 9.42 4.13 -2.11
CA LEU A 240 8.75 4.33 -0.82
C LEU A 240 9.24 3.32 0.22
N VAL A 241 9.41 2.05 -0.17
CA VAL A 241 9.88 1.00 0.75
C VAL A 241 11.33 1.28 1.14
N ALA A 242 12.18 1.66 0.17
CA ALA A 242 13.55 2.08 0.46
C ALA A 242 13.60 3.30 1.39
N ALA A 243 12.78 4.32 1.15
CA ALA A 243 12.70 5.49 2.02
C ALA A 243 12.30 5.13 3.46
N ARG A 244 11.29 4.26 3.62
CA ARG A 244 10.82 3.78 4.93
C ARG A 244 11.89 2.92 5.61
N ALA A 245 12.68 2.16 4.85
CA ALA A 245 13.79 1.38 5.38
C ALA A 245 14.91 2.26 5.95
N TRP A 246 15.30 3.30 5.22
CA TRP A 246 16.24 4.31 5.72
C TRP A 246 15.69 5.03 6.96
N GLN A 247 14.40 5.37 6.98
CA GLN A 247 13.75 5.99 8.13
C GLN A 247 13.73 5.08 9.36
N ALA A 248 13.41 3.79 9.19
CA ALA A 248 13.39 2.80 10.27
C ALA A 248 14.79 2.59 10.85
N ARG A 249 15.81 2.43 9.99
CA ARG A 249 17.22 2.34 10.40
C ARG A 249 17.66 3.59 11.17
N ALA A 250 17.35 4.77 10.66
CA ALA A 250 17.67 6.05 11.32
C ALA A 250 16.99 6.16 12.70
N ARG A 251 15.72 5.74 12.82
CA ARG A 251 15.00 5.73 14.09
C ARG A 251 15.69 4.81 15.11
N ALA A 252 16.08 3.61 14.72
CA ALA A 252 16.78 2.68 15.58
C ALA A 252 18.16 3.24 16.04
N LEU A 253 18.92 3.83 15.13
CA LEU A 253 20.20 4.50 15.43
C LEU A 253 20.03 5.70 16.37
N LYS A 254 18.96 6.47 16.21
CA LYS A 254 18.68 7.61 17.08
C LYS A 254 18.40 7.14 18.51
N ILE A 255 17.63 6.05 18.67
CA ILE A 255 17.34 5.44 19.97
C ILE A 255 18.64 4.93 20.60
N SER A 256 19.49 4.23 19.84
CA SER A 256 20.78 3.76 20.35
C SER A 256 21.82 4.86 20.61
N GLY A 257 21.51 6.14 20.32
CA GLY A 257 22.40 7.27 20.55
C GLY A 257 23.49 7.46 19.48
N SER A 258 23.42 6.74 18.35
CA SER A 258 24.37 6.90 17.25
C SER A 258 24.16 8.22 16.51
N ALA A 259 25.23 8.94 16.19
CA ALA A 259 25.19 10.17 15.41
C ALA A 259 24.78 9.94 13.93
N ASP A 260 24.90 8.71 13.43
CA ASP A 260 24.65 8.36 12.02
C ASP A 260 23.16 8.44 11.63
N HIS A 261 22.26 8.56 12.61
CA HIS A 261 20.82 8.65 12.35
C HIS A 261 20.45 9.81 11.41
N LYS A 262 21.18 10.94 11.47
CA LYS A 262 20.91 12.11 10.60
C LYS A 262 21.11 11.76 9.12
N ALA A 263 22.15 11.00 8.78
CA ALA A 263 22.40 10.57 7.40
C ALA A 263 21.28 9.66 6.87
N GLY A 264 20.77 8.76 7.72
CA GLY A 264 19.64 7.90 7.35
C GLY A 264 18.35 8.68 7.11
N TYR A 265 18.03 9.67 7.96
CA TYR A 265 16.87 10.55 7.72
C TYR A 265 17.03 11.43 6.48
N ALA A 266 18.25 11.88 6.16
CA ALA A 266 18.52 12.64 4.94
C ALA A 266 18.26 11.79 3.69
N ARG A 267 18.80 10.55 3.64
CA ARG A 267 18.56 9.62 2.52
C ARG A 267 17.07 9.26 2.38
N ALA A 268 16.38 9.02 3.48
CA ALA A 268 14.93 8.80 3.46
C ALA A 268 14.17 10.00 2.86
N ALA A 269 14.56 11.24 3.21
CA ALA A 269 13.92 12.43 2.68
C ALA A 269 14.18 12.63 1.18
N GLU A 270 15.36 12.28 0.67
CA GLU A 270 15.65 12.30 -0.77
C GLU A 270 14.77 11.33 -1.54
N LEU A 271 14.67 10.08 -1.08
CA LEU A 271 13.85 9.05 -1.71
C LEU A 271 12.35 9.39 -1.67
N LEU A 272 11.85 9.96 -0.57
CA LEU A 272 10.47 10.48 -0.52
C LEU A 272 10.24 11.60 -1.55
N ALA A 273 11.21 12.48 -1.75
CA ALA A 273 11.08 13.54 -2.75
C ALA A 273 11.08 12.96 -4.18
N ALA A 274 11.96 11.99 -4.46
CA ALA A 274 12.00 11.28 -5.74
C ALA A 274 10.70 10.51 -6.03
N ALA A 275 10.06 9.96 -5.00
CA ALA A 275 8.76 9.29 -5.08
C ALA A 275 7.54 10.25 -5.19
N GLY A 276 7.77 11.57 -5.38
CA GLY A 276 6.70 12.56 -5.47
C GLY A 276 6.10 12.99 -4.12
N LEU A 277 6.61 12.51 -2.99
CA LEU A 277 6.12 12.80 -1.63
C LEU A 277 6.85 14.00 -1.00
N ALA A 278 6.89 15.13 -1.71
CA ALA A 278 7.65 16.32 -1.30
C ALA A 278 7.21 16.89 0.06
N ALA A 279 5.92 16.78 0.40
CA ALA A 279 5.40 17.22 1.71
C ALA A 279 5.95 16.37 2.86
N GLU A 280 6.01 15.05 2.69
CA GLU A 280 6.57 14.12 3.68
C GLU A 280 8.07 14.30 3.83
N SER A 281 8.78 14.48 2.71
CA SER A 281 10.21 14.82 2.69
C SER A 281 10.49 16.08 3.51
N ARG A 282 9.75 17.17 3.29
CA ARG A 282 9.90 18.42 4.07
C ARG A 282 9.62 18.22 5.55
N LYS A 283 8.58 17.46 5.90
CA LYS A 283 8.24 17.14 7.29
C LYS A 283 9.40 16.40 7.97
N LEU A 284 9.95 15.38 7.32
CA LEU A 284 11.05 14.58 7.85
C LEU A 284 12.31 15.43 8.08
N ARG A 285 12.67 16.29 7.11
CA ARG A 285 13.81 17.21 7.23
C ARG A 285 13.66 18.15 8.43
N ARG A 286 12.49 18.77 8.60
CA ARG A 286 12.21 19.67 9.73
C ARG A 286 12.33 18.97 11.08
N GLN A 287 11.84 17.73 11.17
CA GLN A 287 11.81 16.98 12.42
C GLN A 287 13.18 16.46 12.88
N HIS A 288 14.09 16.19 11.93
CA HIS A 288 15.31 15.44 12.25
C HIS A 288 16.63 16.09 11.81
N LEU A 289 16.60 17.08 10.92
CA LEU A 289 17.80 17.67 10.33
C LEU A 289 17.99 19.16 10.62
N CYS A 290 16.94 19.86 11.08
CA CYS A 290 16.96 21.30 11.34
C CYS A 290 17.27 21.66 12.81
N ALA A 291 17.97 20.79 13.55
CA ALA A 291 18.40 21.01 14.93
C ALA A 291 19.92 21.20 15.02
#